data_AF-A0A0M0VLX1-F1
#
_entry.id   AF-A0A0M0VLX1-F1
#
_cell.length_a   1.000
_cell.length_b   1.000
_cell.length_c   1.000
_cell.angle_alpha   90.00
_cell.angle_beta   90.00
_cell.angle_gamma   90.00
#
_symmetry.space_group_name_H-M   'P 1'
#
loop_
_entity.id
_entity.type
_entity.pdbx_description
1 polymer ?
#
loop_
_entity_poly.entity_id
_entity_poly.type
_entity_poly.pdbx_seq_one_letter_code
_entity_poly.pdbx_strand_id
1 'polypeptide(L)'
;MRMLFDADLSVERLIPALSIESGTRITPEDTLVIFDEVQEVPRAMTSLKMFNEAAPEYDVLATGSALGIAMHPGFSFPVGKVSRLKLYPMSFVEFLYACKQYALAEMLESKDSPLINVMHDRVMTWLRYFMYTGGMPEIVEAFASTLPNPDFTAVRKLQNSLVSDYRDDFSKHVDMRDSPAVTTLRLNQVWDSIPSQLAKENKKFVYGVV
;
A
#
# COMPACT_ATOMS: atom_id res chain seq x y z
N MET A 1 -22.12 -3.07 -5.49
CA MET A 1 -21.48 -1.83 -4.99
C MET A 1 -21.44 -0.62 -5.95
N ARG A 2 -20.83 -0.65 -7.16
CA ARG A 2 -20.75 0.56 -8.04
C ARG A 2 -22.07 1.30 -8.26
N MET A 3 -23.14 0.57 -8.58
CA MET A 3 -24.49 1.10 -8.80
C MET A 3 -25.06 1.87 -7.60
N LEU A 4 -24.59 1.55 -6.38
CA LEU A 4 -24.99 2.26 -5.17
C LEU A 4 -24.58 3.72 -5.24
N PHE A 5 -23.46 4.06 -5.88
CA PHE A 5 -22.96 5.43 -6.00
C PHE A 5 -23.38 6.14 -7.29
N ASP A 6 -24.12 5.46 -8.19
CA ASP A 6 -24.57 6.02 -9.47
C ASP A 6 -25.83 6.90 -9.35
N ALA A 7 -26.57 6.80 -8.25
CA ALA A 7 -27.71 7.70 -7.98
C ALA A 7 -27.28 8.85 -7.05
N ASP A 8 -28.19 9.42 -6.27
CA ASP A 8 -27.89 10.52 -5.36
C ASP A 8 -26.85 10.16 -4.28
N LEU A 9 -25.89 11.04 -3.98
CA LEU A 9 -24.83 10.81 -3.00
C LEU A 9 -25.19 11.30 -1.58
N SER A 10 -26.47 11.57 -1.32
CA SER A 10 -26.99 11.89 0.02
C SER A 10 -26.65 10.80 1.03
N VAL A 11 -26.14 11.20 2.19
CA VAL A 11 -25.71 10.26 3.24
C VAL A 11 -26.89 9.48 3.79
N GLU A 12 -28.07 10.12 3.83
CA GLU A 12 -29.35 9.54 4.23
C GLU A 12 -29.75 8.34 3.35
N ARG A 13 -29.29 8.32 2.10
CA ARG A 13 -29.47 7.17 1.19
C ARG A 13 -28.33 6.17 1.28
N LEU A 14 -27.09 6.68 1.34
CA LEU A 14 -25.90 5.84 1.33
C LEU A 14 -25.80 4.96 2.57
N ILE A 15 -26.05 5.48 3.77
CA ILE A 15 -25.92 4.73 5.03
C ILE A 15 -26.85 3.50 5.09
N PRO A 16 -28.17 3.61 4.82
CA PRO A 16 -29.04 2.44 4.77
C PRO A 16 -28.61 1.44 3.69
N ALA A 17 -28.21 1.91 2.51
CA ALA A 17 -27.80 1.04 1.42
C ALA A 17 -26.51 0.27 1.75
N LEU A 18 -25.52 0.94 2.34
CA LEU A 18 -24.27 0.33 2.81
C LEU A 18 -24.54 -0.63 3.97
N SER A 19 -25.47 -0.31 4.87
CA SER A 19 -25.86 -1.20 5.97
C SER A 19 -26.48 -2.50 5.45
N ILE A 20 -27.32 -2.41 4.41
CA ILE A 20 -27.94 -3.57 3.77
C ILE A 20 -26.88 -4.43 3.06
N GLU A 21 -26.01 -3.80 2.27
CA GLU A 21 -24.97 -4.51 1.51
C GLU A 21 -23.94 -5.20 2.42
N SER A 22 -23.53 -4.53 3.51
CA SER A 22 -22.56 -5.08 4.47
C SER A 22 -23.17 -6.06 5.48
N GLY A 23 -24.51 -6.13 5.56
CA GLY A 23 -25.22 -6.87 6.60
C GLY A 23 -25.01 -6.33 8.02
N THR A 24 -24.38 -5.16 8.16
CA THR A 24 -24.04 -4.55 9.44
C THR A 24 -24.80 -3.24 9.60
N ARG A 25 -25.47 -3.06 10.74
CA ARG A 25 -26.12 -1.78 11.03
C ARG A 25 -25.07 -0.72 11.23
N ILE A 26 -25.06 0.31 10.39
CA ILE A 26 -24.14 1.43 10.53
C ILE A 26 -24.78 2.48 11.44
N THR A 27 -24.13 2.77 12.56
CA THR A 27 -24.52 3.85 13.48
C THR A 27 -23.34 4.77 13.76
N PRO A 28 -23.57 6.07 14.00
CA PRO A 28 -22.53 6.96 14.49
C PRO A 28 -21.83 6.40 15.74
N GLU A 29 -20.57 6.77 15.94
CA GLU A 29 -19.70 6.43 17.10
C GLU A 29 -19.31 4.95 17.29
N ASP A 30 -20.09 3.99 16.77
CA ASP A 30 -19.87 2.54 16.95
C ASP A 30 -19.55 1.83 15.62
N THR A 31 -19.40 2.56 14.52
CA THR A 31 -19.12 1.96 13.22
C THR A 31 -18.14 2.79 12.41
N LEU A 32 -17.05 2.15 12.00
CA LEU A 32 -16.12 2.69 11.00
C LEU A 32 -16.51 2.15 9.61
N VAL A 33 -16.84 3.05 8.69
CA VAL A 33 -17.11 2.70 7.29
C VAL A 33 -15.81 2.76 6.51
N ILE A 34 -15.41 1.65 5.88
CA ILE A 34 -14.19 1.58 5.06
C ILE A 34 -14.55 1.39 3.59
N PHE A 35 -14.14 2.32 2.74
CA PHE A 35 -14.16 2.17 1.29
C PHE A 35 -12.80 1.67 0.81
N ASP A 36 -12.75 0.41 0.41
CA ASP A 36 -11.53 -0.18 -0.15
C ASP A 36 -11.38 0.15 -1.64
N GLU A 37 -10.16 0.49 -2.06
CA GLU A 37 -9.82 0.90 -3.43
C GLU A 37 -10.84 1.91 -3.99
N VAL A 38 -11.11 2.98 -3.23
CA VAL A 38 -12.21 3.94 -3.51
C VAL A 38 -12.12 4.55 -4.91
N GLN A 39 -10.93 4.54 -5.48
CA GLN A 39 -10.63 5.10 -6.78
C GLN A 39 -11.20 4.27 -7.95
N GLU A 40 -11.52 2.98 -7.72
CA GLU A 40 -12.29 2.12 -8.64
C GLU A 40 -13.76 2.56 -8.78
N VAL A 41 -14.23 3.42 -7.89
CA VAL A 41 -15.57 4.01 -7.90
C VAL A 41 -15.45 5.52 -7.68
N PRO A 42 -15.13 6.33 -8.71
CA PRO A 42 -14.88 7.77 -8.54
C PRO A 42 -15.99 8.55 -7.83
N ARG A 43 -17.24 8.11 -7.97
CA ARG A 43 -18.38 8.70 -7.27
C ARG A 43 -18.40 8.40 -5.77
N ALA A 44 -17.84 7.27 -5.33
CA ALA A 44 -17.60 6.98 -3.92
C ALA A 44 -16.56 7.94 -3.35
N MET A 45 -15.49 8.25 -4.09
CA MET A 45 -14.52 9.28 -3.72
C MET A 45 -15.19 10.66 -3.55
N THR A 46 -16.07 11.04 -4.48
CA THR A 46 -16.83 12.30 -4.38
C THR A 46 -17.76 12.31 -3.15
N SER A 47 -18.34 11.17 -2.79
CA SER A 47 -19.25 11.07 -1.64
C SER A 47 -18.59 11.41 -0.30
N LEU A 48 -17.26 11.26 -0.19
CA LEU A 48 -16.52 11.62 1.03
C LEU A 48 -16.74 13.08 1.44
N LYS A 49 -16.93 13.98 0.47
CA LYS A 49 -17.30 15.38 0.75
C LYS A 49 -18.66 15.47 1.44
N MET A 50 -19.64 14.68 1.01
CA MET A 50 -21.00 14.68 1.58
C MET A 50 -20.99 14.14 3.00
N PHE A 51 -20.24 13.06 3.26
CA PHE A 51 -20.03 12.57 4.63
C PHE A 51 -19.44 13.67 5.53
N ASN A 52 -18.40 14.37 5.07
CA ASN A 52 -17.80 15.44 5.88
C ASN A 52 -18.72 16.66 6.10
N GLU A 53 -19.52 17.05 5.11
CA GLU A 53 -20.34 18.28 5.18
C GLU A 53 -21.72 18.06 5.80
N ALA A 54 -22.39 16.96 5.49
CA ALA A 54 -23.78 16.71 5.84
C ALA A 54 -23.95 15.76 7.03
N ALA A 55 -22.99 14.86 7.25
CA ALA A 55 -23.09 13.84 8.28
C ALA A 55 -21.71 13.51 8.93
N PRO A 56 -21.04 14.52 9.52
CA PRO A 56 -19.69 14.36 10.10
C PRO A 56 -19.63 13.40 11.30
N GLU A 57 -20.78 12.96 11.82
CA GLU A 57 -20.89 11.96 12.88
C GLU A 57 -20.54 10.54 12.46
N TYR A 58 -20.43 10.26 11.15
CA TYR A 58 -19.97 8.96 10.65
C TYR A 58 -18.47 8.97 10.37
N ASP A 59 -17.76 8.04 10.98
CA ASP A 59 -16.36 7.79 10.68
C ASP A 59 -16.24 7.03 9.36
N VAL A 60 -15.58 7.66 8.37
CA VAL A 60 -15.35 7.08 7.05
C VAL A 60 -13.86 7.10 6.72
N LEU A 61 -13.31 5.93 6.42
CA LEU A 61 -11.96 5.75 5.91
C LEU A 61 -12.03 5.26 4.46
N ALA A 62 -11.12 5.75 3.62
CA ALA A 62 -11.00 5.29 2.26
C ALA A 62 -9.55 4.88 1.98
N THR A 63 -9.36 3.73 1.35
CA THR A 63 -8.06 3.24 0.89
C THR A 63 -7.96 3.46 -0.62
N GLY A 64 -6.74 3.52 -1.12
CA GLY A 64 -6.51 3.53 -2.56
C GLY A 64 -5.05 3.58 -2.91
N SER A 65 -4.70 2.97 -4.03
CA SER A 65 -3.33 3.01 -4.54
C SER A 65 -2.91 4.45 -4.86
N ALA A 66 -1.65 4.80 -4.55
CA ALA A 66 -1.14 6.15 -4.76
C ALA A 66 -1.18 6.56 -6.23
N LEU A 67 -0.89 5.61 -7.14
CA LEU A 67 -0.96 5.83 -8.58
C LEU A 67 -2.41 5.95 -9.05
N GLY A 68 -3.30 5.09 -8.56
CA GLY A 68 -4.73 5.17 -8.83
C GLY A 68 -5.25 6.57 -8.52
N ILE A 69 -5.15 6.99 -7.25
CA ILE A 69 -5.58 8.32 -6.79
C ILE A 69 -5.00 9.46 -7.64
N ALA A 70 -3.75 9.35 -8.11
CA ALA A 70 -3.09 10.38 -8.92
C ALA A 70 -3.56 10.42 -10.39
N MET A 71 -3.93 9.27 -10.95
CA MET A 71 -4.22 9.11 -12.39
C MET A 71 -5.70 9.25 -12.76
N HIS A 72 -6.64 9.36 -11.81
CA HIS A 72 -8.07 9.36 -12.14
C HIS A 72 -8.52 10.55 -12.99
N PRO A 73 -8.98 10.32 -14.23
CA PRO A 73 -9.54 11.36 -15.07
C PRO A 73 -11.02 11.60 -14.71
N GLY A 74 -11.43 12.87 -14.67
CA GLY A 74 -12.85 13.24 -14.82
C GLY A 74 -13.66 13.50 -13.54
N PHE A 75 -13.10 13.35 -12.34
CA PHE A 75 -13.81 13.65 -11.10
C PHE A 75 -13.02 14.56 -10.16
N SER A 76 -13.72 15.47 -9.49
CA SER A 76 -13.11 16.39 -8.53
C SER A 76 -12.72 15.63 -7.26
N PHE A 77 -11.44 15.69 -6.90
CA PHE A 77 -10.98 15.24 -5.60
C PHE A 77 -11.62 16.10 -4.50
N PRO A 78 -12.05 15.54 -3.35
CA PRO A 78 -12.69 16.28 -2.25
C PRO A 78 -11.67 17.14 -1.47
N VAL A 79 -11.14 18.18 -2.11
CA VAL A 79 -10.11 19.07 -1.53
C VAL A 79 -10.64 19.75 -0.26
N GLY A 80 -9.86 19.66 0.82
CA GLY A 80 -10.19 20.26 2.11
C GLY A 80 -11.27 19.52 2.91
N LYS A 81 -11.71 18.35 2.43
CA LYS A 81 -12.77 17.54 3.06
C LYS A 81 -12.29 16.16 3.53
N VAL A 82 -11.04 15.82 3.22
CA VAL A 82 -10.40 14.57 3.60
C VAL A 82 -9.01 14.83 4.15
N SER A 83 -8.63 14.05 5.16
CA SER A 83 -7.26 13.94 5.65
C SER A 83 -6.59 12.76 4.97
N ARG A 84 -5.32 12.90 4.58
CA ARG A 84 -4.57 11.83 3.90
C ARG A 84 -3.49 11.28 4.83
N LEU A 85 -3.45 9.96 4.93
CA LEU A 85 -2.36 9.23 5.58
C LEU A 85 -1.67 8.37 4.53
N LYS A 86 -0.34 8.40 4.51
CA LYS A 86 0.46 7.54 3.64
C LYS A 86 0.91 6.34 4.47
N LEU A 87 0.53 5.15 4.02
CA LEU A 87 1.05 3.90 4.56
C LEU A 87 2.34 3.54 3.81
N TYR A 88 3.33 3.09 4.57
CA TYR A 88 4.63 2.66 4.07
C TYR A 88 4.82 1.17 4.41
N PRO A 89 5.77 0.49 3.75
CA PRO A 89 6.24 -0.81 4.24
C PRO A 89 6.73 -0.70 5.69
N MET A 90 6.75 -1.82 6.40
CA MET A 90 7.26 -1.89 7.76
C MET A 90 8.68 -1.32 7.83
N SER A 91 8.92 -0.50 8.83
CA SER A 91 10.24 -0.08 9.26
C SER A 91 11.05 -1.26 9.80
N PHE A 92 12.36 -1.07 9.94
CA PHE A 92 13.22 -2.09 10.54
C PHE A 92 12.79 -2.45 11.97
N VAL A 93 12.33 -1.47 12.75
CA VAL A 93 11.84 -1.68 14.11
C VAL A 93 10.55 -2.51 14.11
N GLU A 94 9.57 -2.16 13.27
CA GLU A 94 8.33 -2.95 13.11
C GLU A 94 8.61 -4.38 12.63
N PHE A 95 9.58 -4.57 11.75
CA PHE A 95 10.05 -5.89 11.34
C PHE A 95 10.60 -6.71 12.52
N LEU A 96 11.38 -6.10 13.41
CA LEU A 96 11.86 -6.75 14.62
C LEU A 96 10.70 -7.15 15.54
N TYR A 97 9.71 -6.28 15.72
CA TYR A 97 8.48 -6.61 16.46
C TYR A 97 7.73 -7.79 15.82
N ALA A 98 7.54 -7.79 14.49
CA ALA A 98 6.91 -8.88 13.76
C ALA A 98 7.66 -10.22 13.94
N CYS A 99 9.00 -10.16 14.01
CA CYS A 99 9.87 -11.31 14.26
C CYS A 99 10.04 -11.66 15.75
N LYS A 100 9.25 -11.04 16.65
CA LYS A 100 9.29 -11.23 18.11
C LYS A 100 10.66 -10.91 18.74
N GLN A 101 11.45 -10.04 18.12
CA GLN A 101 12.73 -9.53 18.64
C GLN A 101 12.54 -8.24 19.45
N TYR A 102 11.60 -8.24 20.39
CA TYR A 102 11.19 -7.05 21.14
C TYR A 102 12.36 -6.36 21.86
N ALA A 103 13.18 -7.14 22.58
CA ALA A 103 14.34 -6.57 23.29
C ALA A 103 15.35 -5.89 22.35
N LEU A 104 15.49 -6.37 21.11
CA LEU A 104 16.36 -5.73 20.12
C LEU A 104 15.73 -4.46 19.55
N ALA A 105 14.41 -4.47 19.35
CA ALA A 105 13.64 -3.31 18.90
C ALA A 105 13.68 -2.19 19.95
N GLU A 106 13.35 -2.49 21.20
CA GLU A 106 13.39 -1.57 22.34
C GLU A 106 14.80 -1.00 22.58
N MET A 107 15.84 -1.83 22.44
CA MET A 107 17.24 -1.38 22.50
C MET A 107 17.52 -0.33 21.43
N LEU A 108 17.09 -0.53 20.19
CA LEU A 108 17.30 0.45 19.12
C LEU A 108 16.52 1.75 19.34
N GLU A 109 15.31 1.65 19.89
CA GLU A 109 14.48 2.82 20.25
C GLU A 109 15.09 3.64 21.38
N SER A 110 15.79 3.00 22.33
CA SER A 110 16.50 3.68 23.42
C SER A 110 17.64 4.58 22.92
N LYS A 111 18.17 4.30 21.72
CA LYS A 111 19.33 4.99 21.10
C LYS A 111 20.62 4.96 21.94
N ASP A 112 20.75 4.00 22.85
CA ASP A 112 21.98 3.77 23.61
C ASP A 112 23.07 3.21 22.69
N SER A 113 23.93 4.10 22.18
CA SER A 113 24.98 3.75 21.22
C SER A 113 26.02 2.75 21.77
N PRO A 114 26.52 2.88 23.01
CA PRO A 114 27.33 1.84 23.65
C PRO A 114 26.68 0.46 23.63
N LEU A 115 25.40 0.35 24.02
CA LEU A 115 24.70 -0.94 24.04
C LEU A 115 24.47 -1.50 22.63
N ILE A 116 24.09 -0.64 21.68
CA ILE A 116 23.93 -1.02 20.27
C ILE A 116 25.25 -1.54 19.69
N ASN A 117 26.39 -0.93 20.03
CA ASN A 117 27.71 -1.39 19.58
C ASN A 117 28.05 -2.78 20.12
N VAL A 118 27.70 -3.08 21.37
CA VAL A 118 27.87 -4.44 21.94
C VAL A 118 27.05 -5.47 21.16
N MET A 119 25.86 -5.08 20.69
CA MET A 119 24.93 -5.95 19.96
C MET A 119 25.04 -5.84 18.43
N HIS A 120 26.08 -5.17 17.92
CA HIS A 120 26.20 -4.80 16.51
C HIS A 120 25.99 -5.96 15.55
N ASP A 121 26.68 -7.09 15.76
CA ASP A 121 26.60 -8.25 14.87
C ASP A 121 25.20 -8.88 14.83
N ARG A 122 24.49 -8.85 15.97
CA ARG A 122 23.11 -9.31 16.05
C ARG A 122 22.19 -8.37 15.29
N VAL A 123 22.34 -7.05 15.48
CA VAL A 123 21.58 -6.04 14.74
C VAL A 123 21.82 -6.20 13.23
N MET A 124 23.07 -6.34 12.80
CA MET A 124 23.43 -6.51 11.40
C MET A 124 22.85 -7.79 10.80
N THR A 125 22.72 -8.87 11.58
CA THR A 125 22.07 -10.11 11.12
C THR A 125 20.60 -9.88 10.82
N TRP A 126 19.87 -9.24 11.74
CA TRP A 126 18.47 -8.90 11.53
C TRP A 126 18.28 -7.86 10.42
N LEU A 127 19.19 -6.90 10.29
CA LEU A 127 19.17 -5.92 9.22
C LEU A 127 19.30 -6.60 7.85
N ARG A 128 20.15 -7.63 7.71
CA ARG A 128 20.23 -8.42 6.48
C ARG A 128 18.92 -9.15 6.17
N TYR A 129 18.25 -9.72 7.18
CA TYR A 129 16.92 -10.32 7.00
C TYR A 129 15.86 -9.29 6.60
N PHE A 130 15.91 -8.10 7.19
CA PHE A 130 15.04 -6.99 6.80
C PHE A 130 15.29 -6.55 5.35
N MET A 131 16.55 -6.40 4.95
CA MET A 131 16.90 -6.06 3.56
C MET A 131 16.48 -7.17 2.57
N TYR A 132 16.51 -8.43 2.99
CA TYR A 132 16.02 -9.53 2.16
C TYR A 132 14.50 -9.52 2.00
N THR A 133 13.76 -9.25 3.07
CA THR A 133 12.28 -9.24 3.08
C THR A 133 11.69 -7.95 2.51
N GLY A 134 12.38 -6.82 2.65
CA GLY A 134 12.00 -5.53 2.10
C GLY A 134 10.89 -4.80 2.88
N GLY A 135 10.52 -5.28 4.08
CA GLY A 135 9.51 -4.66 4.94
C GLY A 135 8.06 -4.80 4.46
N MET A 136 7.80 -5.52 3.37
CA MET A 136 6.45 -5.76 2.88
C MET A 136 5.71 -6.71 3.86
N PRO A 137 4.55 -6.32 4.43
CA PRO A 137 3.93 -7.06 5.54
C PRO A 137 3.73 -8.55 5.28
N GLU A 138 3.19 -8.93 4.12
CA GLU A 138 2.96 -10.33 3.74
C GLU A 138 4.28 -11.13 3.64
N ILE A 139 5.33 -10.50 3.11
CA ILE A 139 6.66 -11.11 2.98
C ILE A 139 7.31 -11.25 4.36
N VAL A 140 7.15 -10.25 5.22
CA VAL A 140 7.62 -10.29 6.61
C VAL A 140 6.91 -11.38 7.40
N GLU A 141 5.59 -11.54 7.24
CA GLU A 141 4.82 -12.59 7.90
C GLU A 141 5.26 -14.00 7.45
N ALA A 142 5.44 -14.21 6.13
CA ALA A 142 5.95 -15.47 5.59
C ALA A 142 7.35 -15.81 6.14
N PHE A 143 8.21 -14.81 6.32
CA PHE A 143 9.52 -14.98 6.94
C PHE A 143 9.40 -15.27 8.45
N ALA A 144 8.65 -14.46 9.19
CA ALA A 144 8.55 -14.52 10.64
C ALA A 144 7.89 -15.82 11.14
N SER A 145 6.91 -16.33 10.39
CA SER A 145 6.18 -17.57 10.73
C SER A 145 7.04 -18.84 10.64
N THR A 146 8.18 -18.79 9.94
CA THR A 146 9.10 -19.94 9.79
C THR A 146 10.32 -19.89 10.72
N LEU A 147 10.41 -18.86 11.57
CA LEU A 147 11.47 -18.78 12.57
C LEU A 147 11.43 -19.97 13.55
N PRO A 148 12.59 -20.50 14.00
CA PRO A 148 13.93 -19.94 13.82
C PRO A 148 14.64 -20.34 12.51
N ASN A 149 14.00 -21.10 11.63
CA ASN A 149 14.58 -21.62 10.38
C ASN A 149 13.88 -21.03 9.15
N PRO A 150 14.29 -19.83 8.69
CA PRO A 150 13.57 -19.13 7.64
C PRO A 150 13.50 -19.91 6.32
N ASP A 151 12.31 -20.02 5.75
CA ASP A 151 12.13 -20.55 4.40
C ASP A 151 12.35 -19.46 3.34
N PHE A 152 13.60 -19.25 2.97
CA PHE A 152 13.97 -18.27 1.94
C PHE A 152 13.40 -18.60 0.55
N THR A 153 13.10 -19.87 0.26
CA THR A 153 12.51 -20.27 -1.02
C THR A 153 11.06 -19.82 -1.09
N ALA A 154 10.28 -20.03 -0.03
CA ALA A 154 8.91 -19.55 0.05
C ALA A 154 8.84 -18.02 -0.02
N VAL A 155 9.71 -17.34 0.74
CA VAL A 155 9.82 -15.86 0.72
C VAL A 155 10.14 -15.35 -0.69
N ARG A 156 11.12 -15.97 -1.38
CA ARG A 156 11.48 -15.57 -2.75
C ARG A 156 10.34 -15.81 -3.74
N LYS A 157 9.61 -16.92 -3.60
CA LYS A 157 8.46 -17.24 -4.43
C LYS A 157 7.38 -16.17 -4.28
N LEU A 158 7.06 -15.78 -3.05
CA LEU A 158 6.09 -14.73 -2.76
C LEU A 158 6.52 -13.38 -3.35
N GLN A 159 7.78 -13.00 -3.16
CA GLN A 159 8.33 -11.79 -3.77
C GLN A 159 8.20 -11.78 -5.30
N ASN A 160 8.50 -12.89 -5.96
CA ASN A 160 8.39 -12.99 -7.41
C ASN A 160 6.93 -12.93 -7.88
N SER A 161 6.00 -13.52 -7.11
CA SER A 161 4.56 -13.41 -7.38
C SER A 161 4.12 -11.95 -7.32
N LEU A 162 4.45 -11.26 -6.24
CA LEU A 162 4.11 -9.85 -6.05
C LEU A 162 4.66 -8.97 -7.19
N VAL A 163 5.91 -9.19 -7.61
CA VAL A 163 6.50 -8.46 -8.74
C VAL A 163 5.79 -8.79 -10.06
N SER A 164 5.26 -10.00 -10.24
CA SER A 164 4.42 -10.35 -11.39
C SER A 164 3.07 -9.64 -11.33
N ASP A 165 2.42 -9.63 -10.17
CA ASP A 165 1.12 -8.99 -9.98
C ASP A 165 1.18 -7.49 -10.27
N TYR A 166 2.26 -6.81 -9.85
CA TYR A 166 2.51 -5.41 -10.24
C TYR A 166 2.63 -5.22 -11.75
N ARG A 167 3.27 -6.16 -12.47
CA ARG A 167 3.38 -6.08 -13.94
C ARG A 167 2.03 -6.24 -14.62
N ASP A 168 1.22 -7.18 -14.14
CA ASP A 168 -0.12 -7.42 -14.68
C ASP A 168 -1.01 -6.18 -14.47
N ASP A 169 -0.83 -5.46 -13.36
CA ASP A 169 -1.55 -4.24 -13.04
C ASP A 169 -1.21 -3.04 -13.93
N PHE A 170 0.00 -2.98 -14.52
CA PHE A 170 0.39 -1.88 -15.43
C PHE A 170 -0.59 -1.69 -16.57
N SER A 171 -1.16 -2.78 -17.09
CA SER A 171 -2.12 -2.75 -18.19
C SER A 171 -3.38 -1.93 -17.88
N LYS A 172 -3.77 -1.78 -16.61
CA LYS A 172 -4.94 -0.99 -16.17
C LYS A 172 -4.70 0.51 -16.20
N HIS A 173 -3.44 0.94 -16.22
CA HIS A 173 -3.04 2.34 -16.07
C HIS A 173 -2.50 2.96 -17.37
N VAL A 174 -2.64 2.27 -18.50
CA VAL A 174 -2.27 2.77 -19.82
C VAL A 174 -3.47 3.42 -20.49
N ASP A 175 -3.30 4.66 -20.98
CA ASP A 175 -4.34 5.36 -21.74
C ASP A 175 -4.65 4.58 -23.03
N MET A 176 -5.93 4.26 -23.25
CA MET A 176 -6.40 3.52 -24.43
C MET A 176 -6.21 4.29 -25.74
N ARG A 177 -5.90 5.59 -25.67
CA ARG A 177 -5.66 6.46 -26.84
C ARG A 177 -4.30 6.21 -27.50
N ASP A 178 -3.32 5.75 -26.75
CA ASP A 178 -2.05 5.25 -27.28
C ASP A 178 -2.18 3.74 -27.50
N SER A 179 -1.44 3.16 -28.46
CA SER A 179 -1.41 1.71 -28.68
C SER A 179 -1.10 0.96 -27.37
N PRO A 180 -2.11 0.37 -26.66
CA PRO A 180 -1.95 0.03 -25.24
C PRO A 180 -0.93 -1.08 -25.02
N ALA A 181 -0.84 -1.99 -26.00
CA ALA A 181 0.16 -3.05 -26.03
C ALA A 181 1.60 -2.50 -26.11
N VAL A 182 1.83 -1.44 -26.88
CA VAL A 182 3.16 -0.83 -27.06
C VAL A 182 3.57 -0.09 -25.79
N THR A 183 2.65 0.65 -25.16
CA THR A 183 2.95 1.37 -23.92
C THR A 183 3.17 0.41 -22.75
N THR A 184 2.37 -0.65 -22.64
CA THR A 184 2.58 -1.70 -21.62
C THR A 184 3.91 -2.43 -21.82
N LEU A 185 4.30 -2.71 -23.07
CA LEU A 185 5.61 -3.29 -23.38
C LEU A 185 6.75 -2.37 -22.93
N ARG A 186 6.67 -1.07 -23.23
CA ARG A 186 7.67 -0.08 -22.78
C ARG A 186 7.73 0.03 -21.25
N LEU A 187 6.60 -0.01 -20.55
CA LEU A 187 6.60 -0.01 -19.09
C LEU A 187 7.33 -1.23 -18.53
N ASN A 188 7.11 -2.42 -19.10
CA ASN A 188 7.85 -3.61 -18.73
C ASN A 188 9.35 -3.49 -19.01
N GLN A 189 9.75 -2.92 -20.16
CA GLN A 189 11.16 -2.66 -20.46
C GLN A 189 11.79 -1.70 -19.44
N VAL A 190 11.08 -0.61 -19.07
CA VAL A 190 11.53 0.32 -18.02
C VAL A 190 11.73 -0.45 -16.72
N TRP A 191 10.72 -1.21 -16.31
CA TRP A 191 10.72 -1.99 -15.07
C TRP A 191 11.88 -2.98 -15.00
N ASP A 192 12.09 -3.75 -16.06
CA ASP A 192 13.16 -4.75 -16.16
C ASP A 192 14.55 -4.11 -16.19
N SER A 193 14.65 -2.87 -16.67
CA SER A 193 15.92 -2.13 -16.64
C SER A 193 16.33 -1.70 -15.23
N ILE A 194 15.40 -1.53 -14.28
CA ILE A 194 15.65 -0.92 -12.96
C ILE A 194 16.84 -1.58 -12.22
N PRO A 195 16.89 -2.92 -12.05
CA PRO A 195 18.00 -3.56 -11.34
C PRO A 195 19.36 -3.28 -11.99
N SER A 196 19.43 -3.39 -13.32
CA SER A 196 20.66 -3.12 -14.08
C SER A 196 21.11 -1.66 -13.99
N GLN A 197 20.15 -0.72 -13.92
CA GLN A 197 20.44 0.70 -13.79
C GLN A 197 20.91 1.04 -12.37
N LEU A 198 20.31 0.44 -11.34
CA LEU A 198 20.74 0.62 -9.94
C LEU A 198 22.11 0.01 -9.65
N ALA A 199 22.49 -1.05 -10.39
CA ALA A 199 23.79 -1.70 -10.26
C ALA A 199 24.97 -0.86 -10.80
N LYS A 200 24.71 0.17 -11.63
CA LYS A 200 25.75 1.05 -12.15
C LYS A 200 26.41 1.85 -11.02
N GLU A 201 27.71 2.14 -11.18
CA GLU A 201 28.42 3.08 -10.29
C GLU A 201 27.81 4.48 -10.40
N ASN A 202 27.52 4.93 -11.62
CA ASN A 202 26.80 6.18 -11.85
C ASN A 202 25.29 5.97 -11.61
N LYS A 203 24.74 6.64 -10.60
CA LYS A 203 23.32 6.57 -10.20
C LYS A 203 22.37 7.39 -11.08
N LYS A 204 22.84 7.98 -12.18
CA LYS A 204 21.98 8.69 -13.13
C LYS A 204 21.18 7.68 -13.96
N PHE A 205 19.85 7.80 -13.92
CA PHE A 205 18.94 7.02 -14.78
C PHE A 205 19.11 7.43 -16.25
N VAL A 206 19.20 6.46 -17.16
CA VAL A 206 19.44 6.70 -18.59
C VAL A 206 18.31 6.08 -19.40
N TYR A 207 17.44 6.93 -19.96
CA TYR A 207 16.27 6.50 -20.74
C TYR A 207 16.61 5.74 -22.03
N GLY A 208 17.76 5.99 -22.65
CA GLY A 208 18.16 5.34 -23.91
C GLY A 208 18.64 3.88 -23.79
N VAL A 209 18.58 3.29 -22.58
CA VAL A 209 18.95 1.89 -22.31
C VAL A 209 17.69 1.02 -22.14
N VAL A 210 16.51 1.63 -22.29
CA VAL A 210 15.19 0.99 -22.22
C VAL A 210 14.61 0.82 -23.61
#